data_AF-A0A8H4Q6P7-F1
#
_entry.id   AF-A0A8H4Q6P7-F1
#
_cell.length_a   1.000
_cell.length_b   1.000
_cell.length_c   1.000
_cell.angle_alpha   90.00
_cell.angle_beta   90.00
_cell.angle_gamma   90.00
#
_symmetry.space_group_name_H-M   'P 1'
#
loop_
_entity.id
_entity.type
_entity.pdbx_description
1 polymer ?
#
loop_
_entity_poly.entity_id
_entity_poly.type
_entity_poly.pdbx_seq_one_letter_code
_entity_poly.pdbx_strand_id
1 'polypeptide(L)'
;MSLRTAATRFGVSKSAVARAIEQIEGRRPRVKAGKPTLLTDQEDEALIGFIHWLDTTGSPATKPQVMKACHALMKRRNSEAKPPSDSWYGRWIATHGDLRRRIIKVYDKARMGSGGGKVENNILSFLNMCEVSGRGPREFAAGGGVREESLESLTVETTGETVTEETVTEEMVPEETAPEVETSLRWLTDDDCGDKRA
;
A
#
# COMPACT_ATOMS: atom_id res chain seq x y z
N MET A 1 2.70 1.84 -53.42
CA MET A 1 1.89 0.61 -53.52
C MET A 1 0.49 0.89 -52.97
N SER A 2 -0.59 0.24 -53.44
CA SER A 2 -1.94 0.51 -52.90
C SER A 2 -2.27 -0.34 -51.66
N LEU A 3 -3.09 0.19 -50.74
CA LEU A 3 -3.57 -0.55 -49.57
C LEU A 3 -4.34 -1.83 -49.93
N ARG A 4 -5.05 -1.85 -51.07
CA ARG A 4 -5.76 -3.05 -51.56
C ARG A 4 -4.77 -4.11 -52.05
N THR A 5 -3.74 -3.71 -52.79
CA THR A 5 -2.69 -4.62 -53.28
C THR A 5 -1.91 -5.25 -52.11
N ALA A 6 -1.62 -4.46 -51.07
CA ALA A 6 -1.02 -4.97 -49.84
C ALA A 6 -1.96 -5.95 -49.10
N ALA A 7 -3.23 -5.60 -48.92
CA ALA A 7 -4.24 -6.46 -48.30
C ALA A 7 -4.33 -7.85 -48.98
N THR A 8 -4.39 -7.89 -50.31
CA THR A 8 -4.40 -9.15 -51.07
C THR A 8 -3.10 -9.95 -50.91
N ARG A 9 -1.93 -9.30 -50.91
CA ARG A 9 -0.64 -10.00 -50.70
C ARG A 9 -0.47 -10.58 -49.30
N PHE A 10 -1.02 -9.92 -48.28
CA PHE A 10 -0.91 -10.35 -46.88
C PHE A 10 -2.12 -11.16 -46.39
N GLY A 11 -3.12 -11.44 -47.23
CA GLY A 11 -4.32 -12.21 -46.86
C GLY A 11 -5.21 -11.55 -45.79
N VAL A 12 -5.09 -10.23 -45.58
CA VAL A 12 -5.79 -9.49 -44.52
C VAL A 12 -6.68 -8.39 -45.08
N SER A 13 -7.59 -7.85 -44.26
CA SER A 13 -8.48 -6.76 -44.69
C SER A 13 -7.71 -5.46 -44.93
N LYS A 14 -8.20 -4.63 -45.87
CA LYS A 14 -7.69 -3.26 -46.12
C LYS A 14 -7.57 -2.44 -44.82
N SER A 15 -8.55 -2.60 -43.93
CA SER A 15 -8.63 -1.94 -42.62
C SER A 15 -7.54 -2.39 -41.65
N ALA A 16 -7.16 -3.67 -41.69
CA ALA A 16 -6.05 -4.19 -40.88
C ALA A 16 -4.70 -3.64 -41.35
N VAL A 17 -4.47 -3.58 -42.67
CA VAL A 17 -3.26 -2.97 -43.25
C VAL A 17 -3.16 -1.48 -42.90
N ALA A 18 -4.25 -0.71 -43.02
CA ALA A 18 -4.26 0.70 -42.64
C ALA A 18 -3.93 0.91 -41.15
N ARG A 19 -4.56 0.13 -40.26
CA ARG A 19 -4.28 0.18 -38.80
C ARG A 19 -2.84 -0.23 -38.46
N ALA A 20 -2.25 -1.15 -39.20
CA ALA A 20 -0.85 -1.54 -39.02
C ALA A 20 0.10 -0.42 -39.43
N ILE A 21 -0.18 0.27 -40.54
CA ILE A 21 0.57 1.44 -40.99
C ILE A 21 0.47 2.58 -39.96
N GLU A 22 -0.74 2.91 -39.49
CA GLU A 22 -0.93 3.91 -38.42
C GLU A 22 -0.15 3.59 -37.13
N GLN A 23 0.05 2.30 -36.82
CA GLN A 23 0.86 1.86 -35.68
C GLN A 23 2.37 1.97 -35.92
N ILE A 24 2.82 1.75 -37.16
CA ILE A 24 4.24 1.90 -37.55
C ILE A 24 4.61 3.39 -37.64
N GLU A 25 3.70 4.23 -38.15
CA GLU A 25 3.85 5.69 -38.21
C GLU A 25 3.68 6.39 -36.85
N GLY A 26 3.41 5.65 -35.77
CA GLY A 26 3.20 6.22 -34.43
C GLY A 26 1.91 7.03 -34.24
N ARG A 27 1.14 7.29 -35.31
CA ARG A 27 -0.18 7.97 -35.28
C ARG A 27 -1.19 7.28 -34.39
N ARG A 28 -1.01 5.97 -34.15
CA ARG A 28 -1.82 5.17 -33.24
C ARG A 28 -0.89 4.38 -32.33
N PRO A 29 -1.04 4.44 -30.99
CA PRO A 29 -0.18 3.65 -30.11
C PRO A 29 -0.30 2.16 -30.46
N ARG A 30 0.82 1.44 -30.41
CA ARG A 30 0.84 -0.02 -30.55
C ARG A 30 0.09 -0.61 -29.36
N VAL A 31 -1.20 -0.87 -29.54
CA VAL A 31 -2.05 -1.56 -28.58
C VAL A 31 -1.42 -2.94 -28.37
N LYS A 32 -0.63 -3.10 -27.30
CA LYS A 32 -0.30 -4.43 -26.74
C LYS A 32 -1.64 -5.14 -26.64
N ALA A 33 -1.81 -6.28 -27.32
CA ALA A 33 -3.09 -6.98 -27.41
C ALA A 33 -3.43 -7.60 -26.04
N GLY A 34 -3.93 -6.74 -25.16
CA GLY A 34 -4.15 -7.00 -23.75
C GLY A 34 -5.20 -6.01 -23.24
N LYS A 35 -6.02 -6.49 -22.31
CA LYS A 35 -7.09 -5.70 -21.68
C LYS A 35 -6.48 -4.44 -21.03
N PRO A 36 -7.10 -3.25 -21.12
CA PRO A 36 -6.59 -2.06 -20.44
C PRO A 36 -6.34 -2.38 -18.96
N THR A 37 -5.07 -2.33 -18.57
CA THR A 37 -4.62 -2.53 -17.21
C THR A 37 -4.98 -1.28 -16.41
N LEU A 38 -5.42 -1.48 -15.16
CA LEU A 38 -5.81 -0.37 -14.28
C LEU A 38 -4.61 0.55 -13.96
N LEU A 39 -3.43 -0.07 -13.92
CA LEU A 39 -2.11 0.53 -13.74
C LEU A 39 -1.35 0.51 -15.08
N THR A 40 -0.49 1.51 -15.26
CA THR A 40 0.58 1.54 -16.26
C THR A 40 1.71 0.59 -15.87
N ASP A 41 2.57 0.22 -16.83
CA ASP A 41 3.73 -0.67 -16.58
C ASP A 41 4.63 -0.15 -15.43
N GLN A 42 4.78 1.17 -15.28
CA GLN A 42 5.59 1.81 -14.23
C GLN A 42 4.90 1.83 -12.85
N GLU A 43 3.58 2.03 -12.80
CA GLU A 43 2.81 1.93 -11.56
C GLU A 43 2.73 0.48 -11.06
N ASP A 44 2.70 -0.49 -11.99
CA ASP A 44 2.74 -1.91 -11.69
C ASP A 44 4.08 -2.30 -11.04
N GLU A 45 5.20 -1.88 -11.64
CA GLU A 45 6.55 -2.06 -11.09
C GLU A 45 6.73 -1.37 -9.72
N ALA A 46 6.16 -0.19 -9.53
CA ALA A 46 6.14 0.49 -8.23
C ALA A 46 5.36 -0.30 -7.15
N LEU A 47 4.21 -0.88 -7.51
CA LEU A 47 3.41 -1.69 -6.59
C LEU A 47 4.10 -3.02 -6.23
N ILE A 48 4.79 -3.64 -7.19
CA ILE A 48 5.62 -4.83 -6.98
C ILE A 48 6.80 -4.51 -6.05
N GLY A 49 7.51 -3.41 -6.30
CA GLY A 49 8.64 -2.96 -5.48
C GLY A 49 8.23 -2.66 -4.05
N PHE A 50 7.09 -2.00 -3.86
CA PHE A 50 6.52 -1.71 -2.54
C PHE A 50 6.24 -2.98 -1.72
N ILE A 51 5.73 -4.06 -2.34
CA ILE A 51 5.49 -5.34 -1.64
C ILE A 51 6.80 -6.02 -1.24
N HIS A 52 7.83 -5.95 -2.08
CA HIS A 52 9.16 -6.46 -1.73
C HIS A 52 9.81 -5.64 -0.61
N TRP A 53 9.65 -4.31 -0.63
CA TRP A 53 10.12 -3.44 0.46
C TRP A 53 9.42 -3.74 1.80
N LEU A 54 8.12 -4.02 1.77
CA LEU A 54 7.34 -4.48 2.94
C LEU A 54 7.89 -5.80 3.52
N ASP A 55 8.30 -6.74 2.67
CA ASP A 55 8.96 -7.96 3.13
C ASP A 55 10.34 -7.68 3.74
N THR A 56 11.15 -6.79 3.13
CA THR A 56 12.48 -6.42 3.68
C THR A 56 12.41 -5.68 5.02
N THR A 57 11.31 -4.97 5.28
CA THR A 57 11.08 -4.24 6.54
C THR A 57 10.38 -5.09 7.61
N GLY A 58 10.30 -6.42 7.42
CA GLY A 58 9.67 -7.35 8.35
C GLY A 58 8.15 -7.19 8.48
N SER A 59 7.52 -6.43 7.57
CA SER A 59 6.12 -6.02 7.63
C SER A 59 5.31 -6.60 6.48
N PRO A 60 5.06 -7.93 6.43
CA PRO A 60 4.46 -8.62 5.29
C PRO A 60 3.20 -7.94 4.79
N ALA A 61 3.10 -7.80 3.46
CA ALA A 61 2.04 -7.04 2.81
C ALA A 61 0.66 -7.68 3.05
N THR A 62 -0.39 -6.86 3.10
CA THR A 62 -1.78 -7.35 3.18
C THR A 62 -2.60 -6.90 1.97
N LYS A 63 -3.57 -7.71 1.56
CA LYS A 63 -4.52 -7.36 0.48
C LYS A 63 -5.10 -5.93 0.59
N PRO A 64 -5.68 -5.47 1.71
CA PRO A 64 -6.18 -4.10 1.83
C PRO A 64 -5.08 -3.04 1.68
N GLN A 65 -3.86 -3.30 2.16
CA GLN A 65 -2.72 -2.39 1.99
C GLN A 65 -2.28 -2.30 0.51
N VAL A 66 -2.26 -3.42 -0.22
CA VAL A 66 -2.01 -3.44 -1.69
C VAL A 66 -3.10 -2.69 -2.45
N MET A 67 -4.38 -2.84 -2.07
CA MET A 67 -5.48 -2.09 -2.69
C MET A 67 -5.44 -0.58 -2.35
N LYS A 68 -5.09 -0.20 -1.11
CA LYS A 68 -4.85 1.21 -0.72
C LYS A 68 -3.68 1.81 -1.50
N ALA A 69 -2.59 1.07 -1.67
CA ALA A 69 -1.42 1.47 -2.45
C ALA A 69 -1.76 1.67 -3.94
N CYS A 70 -2.44 0.70 -4.56
CA CYS A 70 -2.99 0.83 -5.92
C CYS A 70 -3.87 2.08 -6.06
N HIS A 71 -4.77 2.34 -5.11
CA HIS A 71 -5.65 3.52 -5.15
C HIS A 71 -4.86 4.83 -5.02
N ALA A 72 -3.80 4.87 -4.20
CA ALA A 72 -2.92 6.04 -4.07
C ALA A 72 -2.21 6.37 -5.39
N LEU A 73 -1.69 5.36 -6.11
CA LEU A 73 -1.11 5.54 -7.45
C LEU A 73 -2.15 6.11 -8.43
N MET A 74 -3.35 5.50 -8.47
CA MET A 74 -4.44 5.96 -9.33
C MET A 74 -4.87 7.40 -9.01
N LYS A 75 -4.94 7.78 -7.73
CA LYS A 75 -5.25 9.14 -7.26
C LYS A 75 -4.21 10.17 -7.69
N ARG A 76 -2.92 9.79 -7.71
CA ARG A 76 -1.83 10.67 -8.16
C ARG A 76 -1.96 11.02 -9.66
N ARG A 77 -2.51 10.10 -10.47
CA ARG A 77 -2.83 10.36 -11.89
C ARG A 77 -4.14 11.12 -12.06
N ASN A 78 -5.21 10.66 -11.41
CA ASN A 78 -6.57 11.21 -11.51
C ASN A 78 -7.16 11.34 -10.10
N SER A 79 -7.37 12.56 -9.61
CA SER A 79 -7.91 12.83 -8.26
C SER A 79 -9.26 12.13 -7.98
N GLU A 80 -10.12 12.04 -8.99
CA GLU A 80 -11.44 11.37 -8.94
C GLU A 80 -11.39 9.84 -9.11
N ALA A 81 -10.19 9.23 -9.08
CA ALA A 81 -10.05 7.78 -9.21
C ALA A 81 -10.87 7.03 -8.15
N LYS A 82 -11.75 6.14 -8.62
CA LYS A 82 -12.46 5.16 -7.76
C LYS A 82 -11.48 4.10 -7.25
N PRO A 83 -11.69 3.53 -6.04
CA PRO A 83 -10.87 2.45 -5.53
C PRO A 83 -10.89 1.22 -6.46
N PRO A 84 -9.81 0.43 -6.52
CA PRO A 84 -9.75 -0.79 -7.32
C PRO A 84 -10.78 -1.82 -6.83
N SER A 85 -11.33 -2.61 -7.76
CA SER A 85 -12.25 -3.68 -7.41
C SER A 85 -11.53 -4.94 -6.93
N ASP A 86 -12.21 -5.76 -6.13
CA ASP A 86 -11.64 -7.02 -5.62
C ASP A 86 -11.25 -7.99 -6.76
N SER A 87 -12.05 -7.99 -7.82
CA SER A 87 -11.79 -8.76 -9.05
C SER A 87 -10.57 -8.27 -9.83
N TRP A 88 -10.16 -7.00 -9.68
CA TRP A 88 -8.87 -6.54 -10.21
C TRP A 88 -7.73 -7.17 -9.42
N TYR A 89 -7.78 -7.15 -8.08
CA TYR A 89 -6.73 -7.74 -7.24
C TYR A 89 -6.56 -9.24 -7.54
N GLY A 90 -7.66 -9.99 -7.66
CA GLY A 90 -7.60 -11.41 -8.01
C GLY A 90 -6.95 -11.68 -9.37
N ARG A 91 -7.21 -10.84 -10.38
CA ARG A 91 -6.56 -10.95 -11.71
C ARG A 91 -5.10 -10.49 -11.67
N TRP A 92 -4.78 -9.46 -10.90
CA TRP A 92 -3.43 -8.92 -10.75
C TRP A 92 -2.48 -9.93 -10.08
N ILE A 93 -2.94 -10.59 -9.01
CA ILE A 93 -2.20 -11.70 -8.37
C ILE A 93 -2.08 -12.93 -9.27
N ALA A 94 -3.03 -13.18 -10.17
CA ALA A 94 -2.91 -14.26 -11.15
C ALA A 94 -1.81 -13.98 -12.19
N THR A 95 -1.57 -12.72 -12.54
CA THR A 95 -0.40 -12.30 -13.35
C THR A 95 0.90 -12.39 -12.55
N HIS A 96 0.87 -11.92 -11.29
CA HIS A 96 2.05 -11.82 -10.41
C HIS A 96 2.07 -12.93 -9.35
N GLY A 97 2.08 -14.19 -9.79
CA GLY A 97 1.94 -15.36 -8.93
C GLY A 97 2.97 -15.44 -7.78
N ASP A 98 4.18 -14.93 -7.99
CA ASP A 98 5.25 -14.91 -6.98
C ASP A 98 4.90 -14.10 -5.73
N LEU A 99 4.14 -13.01 -5.90
CA LEU A 99 3.71 -12.14 -4.80
C LEU A 99 2.67 -12.80 -3.89
N ARG A 100 1.99 -13.86 -4.36
CA ARG A 100 0.97 -14.57 -3.58
C ARG A 100 1.53 -15.19 -2.28
N ARG A 101 2.83 -15.51 -2.24
CA ARG A 101 3.51 -16.02 -1.04
C ARG A 101 3.89 -14.91 -0.05
N ARG A 102 4.05 -13.68 -0.54
CA ARG A 102 4.46 -12.48 0.22
C ARG A 102 3.28 -11.78 0.89
N ILE A 103 2.11 -11.81 0.24
CA ILE A 103 0.91 -11.15 0.74
C ILE A 103 0.14 -12.08 1.69
N ILE A 104 0.16 -11.74 2.98
CA ILE A 104 -0.58 -12.46 4.02
C ILE A 104 -2.03 -11.97 4.16
N LYS A 105 -2.87 -12.82 4.76
CA LYS A 105 -4.25 -12.44 5.10
C LYS A 105 -4.26 -11.60 6.38
N VAL A 106 -5.27 -10.74 6.52
CA VAL A 106 -5.35 -9.75 7.61
C VAL A 106 -5.34 -10.42 8.99
N TYR A 107 -6.03 -11.55 9.15
CA TYR A 107 -6.05 -12.29 10.42
C TYR A 107 -4.71 -12.95 10.77
N ASP A 108 -3.89 -13.31 9.78
CA ASP A 108 -2.54 -13.84 10.00
C ASP A 108 -1.59 -12.72 10.45
N LYS A 109 -1.76 -11.50 9.93
CA LYS A 109 -0.98 -10.33 10.39
C LYS A 109 -1.23 -9.99 11.85
N ALA A 110 -2.48 -10.13 12.31
CA ALA A 110 -2.82 -9.93 13.73
C ALA A 110 -2.17 -10.98 14.65
N ARG A 111 -1.95 -12.21 14.17
CA ARG A 111 -1.28 -13.29 14.92
C ARG A 111 0.24 -13.20 14.95
N MET A 112 0.85 -12.56 13.96
CA MET A 112 2.31 -12.43 13.88
C MET A 112 2.91 -11.48 14.93
N GLY A 113 2.09 -10.79 15.71
CA GLY A 113 2.52 -9.80 16.70
C GLY A 113 2.91 -8.48 16.03
N SER A 114 2.25 -7.39 16.40
CA SER A 114 2.56 -6.05 15.88
C SER A 114 3.78 -5.43 16.58
N GLY A 115 4.91 -6.15 16.59
CA GLY A 115 6.17 -5.78 17.24
C GLY A 115 6.98 -4.76 16.45
N GLY A 116 6.41 -3.59 16.19
CA GLY A 116 7.08 -2.51 15.47
C GLY A 116 6.33 -1.19 15.59
N GLY A 117 7.08 -0.09 15.68
CA GLY A 117 6.53 1.26 15.76
C GLY A 117 5.62 1.57 14.57
N LYS A 118 4.64 2.46 14.78
CA LYS A 118 3.56 2.77 13.82
C LYS A 118 4.03 3.65 12.65
N VAL A 119 5.08 3.23 11.95
CA VAL A 119 5.48 3.79 10.66
C VAL A 119 4.37 3.49 9.66
N GLU A 120 3.73 4.52 9.09
CA GLU A 120 2.69 4.29 8.08
C GLU A 120 3.33 3.84 6.77
N ASN A 121 3.47 2.52 6.62
CA ASN A 121 4.06 1.88 5.46
C ASN A 121 3.15 2.08 4.22
N ASN A 122 3.35 3.21 3.55
CA ASN A 122 2.60 3.75 2.42
C ASN A 122 3.47 3.75 1.16
N ILE A 123 2.88 3.43 0.02
CA ILE A 123 3.56 3.42 -1.28
C ILE A 123 4.10 4.80 -1.70
N LEU A 124 3.48 5.89 -1.22
CA LEU A 124 3.96 7.25 -1.50
C LEU A 124 5.29 7.53 -0.79
N SER A 125 5.42 7.11 0.48
CA SER A 125 6.67 7.19 1.25
C SER A 125 7.77 6.34 0.61
N PHE A 126 7.43 5.13 0.17
CA PHE A 126 8.32 4.25 -0.59
C PHE A 126 8.82 4.90 -1.89
N LEU A 127 7.93 5.53 -2.67
CA LEU A 127 8.32 6.24 -3.89
C LEU A 127 9.22 7.44 -3.61
N ASN A 128 8.96 8.20 -2.54
CA ASN A 128 9.85 9.29 -2.11
C ASN A 128 11.24 8.77 -1.73
N MET A 129 11.35 7.62 -1.05
CA MET A 129 12.65 7.00 -0.76
C MET A 129 13.37 6.50 -2.02
N CYS A 130 12.64 5.97 -3.01
CA CYS A 130 13.21 5.62 -4.32
C CYS A 130 13.82 6.86 -4.97
N GLU A 131 13.07 7.97 -5.03
CA GLU A 131 13.48 9.26 -5.59
C GLU A 131 14.72 9.84 -4.89
N VAL A 132 14.70 9.93 -3.55
CA VAL A 132 15.86 10.40 -2.75
C VAL A 132 17.09 9.52 -2.92
N SER A 133 16.92 8.20 -3.07
CA SER A 133 18.03 7.27 -3.31
C SER A 133 18.54 7.23 -4.76
N GLY A 134 17.85 7.89 -5.69
CA GLY A 134 18.13 7.83 -7.13
C GLY A 134 17.93 6.45 -7.78
N ARG A 135 17.32 5.47 -7.08
CA ARG A 135 17.11 4.11 -7.56
C ARG A 135 15.66 3.87 -7.99
N GLY A 136 15.47 3.11 -9.08
CA GLY A 136 14.14 2.70 -9.52
C GLY A 136 13.44 1.81 -8.47
N PRO A 137 12.09 1.76 -8.41
CA PRO A 137 11.36 0.96 -7.41
C PRO A 137 11.76 -0.51 -7.34
N ARG A 138 12.12 -1.10 -8.49
CA ARG A 138 12.60 -2.48 -8.60
C ARG A 138 14.05 -2.64 -8.14
N GLU A 139 14.91 -1.66 -8.38
CA GLU A 139 16.30 -1.66 -7.93
C GLU A 139 16.40 -1.43 -6.43
N PHE A 140 15.57 -0.52 -5.89
CA PHE A 140 15.44 -0.29 -4.45
C PHE A 140 14.94 -1.55 -3.72
N ALA A 141 13.99 -2.28 -4.32
CA ALA A 141 13.49 -3.54 -3.80
C ALA A 141 14.44 -4.74 -3.96
N ALA A 142 15.34 -4.71 -4.96
CA ALA A 142 16.34 -5.76 -5.20
C ALA A 142 17.66 -5.52 -4.46
N GLY A 143 17.95 -4.27 -4.09
CA GLY A 143 19.08 -3.89 -3.25
C GLY A 143 18.87 -4.33 -1.81
N GLY A 144 19.20 -5.59 -1.52
CA GLY A 144 19.12 -6.15 -0.17
C GLY A 144 19.97 -5.36 0.82
N GLY A 145 19.39 -5.07 1.99
CA GLY A 145 20.06 -4.39 3.09
C GLY A 145 20.22 -2.89 2.88
N VAL A 146 19.30 -2.12 3.47
CA VAL A 146 19.75 -0.88 4.13
C VAL A 146 20.71 -1.34 5.22
N ARG A 147 22.01 -1.02 5.08
CA ARG A 147 22.95 -1.22 6.19
C ARG A 147 22.43 -0.41 7.38
N GLU A 148 22.50 -1.00 8.57
CA GLU A 148 21.82 -0.57 9.80
C GLU A 148 22.29 0.79 10.36
N GLU A 149 23.17 1.49 9.64
CA GLU A 149 23.93 2.68 10.05
C GLU A 149 23.33 4.03 9.59
N SER A 150 22.12 4.04 9.02
CA SER A 150 21.49 5.26 8.47
C SER A 150 20.11 5.61 9.05
N LEU A 151 19.77 5.07 10.23
CA LEU A 151 18.59 5.49 11.01
C LEU A 151 18.94 6.40 12.21
N GLU A 152 20.21 6.56 12.56
CA GLU A 152 20.65 7.44 13.65
C GLU A 152 20.86 8.90 13.21
N SER A 153 20.95 9.17 11.90
CA SER A 153 21.22 10.50 11.34
C SER A 153 19.99 11.43 11.28
N LEU A 154 18.95 11.18 12.09
CA LEU A 154 17.72 11.98 12.13
C LEU A 154 17.25 12.36 13.54
N THR A 155 18.16 12.35 14.54
CA THR A 155 17.86 12.80 15.92
C THR A 155 18.92 13.72 16.54
N VAL A 156 19.50 14.61 15.72
CA VAL A 156 20.17 15.88 16.13
C VAL A 156 19.77 16.85 15.00
N GLU A 157 19.18 18.02 15.23
CA GLU A 157 19.69 19.09 16.09
C GLU A 157 18.63 19.66 17.04
N THR A 158 18.91 19.62 18.34
CA THR A 158 18.35 20.57 19.31
C THR A 158 19.47 21.48 19.76
N THR A 159 19.31 22.79 19.53
CA THR A 159 19.96 23.95 20.17
C THR A 159 19.45 25.16 19.37
N GLY A 160 18.71 26.12 19.91
CA GLY A 160 18.20 26.32 21.26
C GLY A 160 18.14 27.82 21.53
N GLU A 161 17.11 28.34 22.21
CA GLU A 161 17.13 29.73 22.66
C GLU A 161 16.40 29.98 23.99
N THR A 162 17.17 30.54 24.92
CA THR A 162 16.82 31.31 26.12
C THR A 162 15.73 30.82 27.09
N VAL A 163 16.21 30.43 28.27
CA VAL A 163 15.57 30.64 29.57
C VAL A 163 15.28 32.14 29.79
N THR A 164 14.09 32.45 30.30
CA THR A 164 13.88 33.57 31.24
C THR A 164 13.08 33.05 32.43
N GLU A 165 13.67 33.11 33.62
CA GLU A 165 12.95 32.99 34.88
C GLU A 165 11.90 34.11 35.00
N GLU A 166 10.82 33.88 35.75
CA GLU A 166 10.35 34.84 36.79
C GLU A 166 9.33 34.19 37.75
N THR A 167 9.66 34.26 39.04
CA THR A 167 8.77 34.35 40.21
C THR A 167 7.92 33.16 40.71
N VAL A 168 8.07 32.94 42.02
CA VAL A 168 7.31 32.04 42.91
C VAL A 168 6.19 32.81 43.62
N THR A 169 5.02 32.19 43.74
CA THR A 169 4.06 32.26 44.87
C THR A 169 3.27 30.95 44.81
N GLU A 170 3.55 29.94 45.66
CA GLU A 170 3.11 29.82 47.06
C GLU A 170 1.59 29.71 47.21
N GLU A 171 1.10 28.49 47.50
CA GLU A 171 0.05 28.20 48.51
C GLU A 171 -0.15 26.67 48.67
N MET A 172 0.26 26.17 49.84
CA MET A 172 -0.44 25.22 50.72
C MET A 172 -0.98 23.84 50.23
N VAL A 173 -0.21 22.81 50.60
CA VAL A 173 -0.50 21.38 50.94
C VAL A 173 -1.51 21.28 52.13
N PRO A 174 -2.28 20.19 52.45
CA PRO A 174 -1.99 18.73 52.32
C PRO A 174 -3.16 17.78 51.88
N GLU A 175 -2.91 16.46 51.98
CA GLU A 175 -3.78 15.29 52.34
C GLU A 175 -5.33 15.40 52.15
N GLU A 176 -6.11 14.42 51.72
CA GLU A 176 -6.24 12.97 52.06
C GLU A 176 -7.15 12.33 50.95
N THR A 177 -7.38 11.02 50.74
CA THR A 177 -6.97 9.72 51.33
C THR A 177 -6.99 8.66 50.20
N ALA A 178 -6.65 7.40 50.49
CA ALA A 178 -7.24 6.22 49.83
C ALA A 178 -7.89 5.30 50.87
N PRO A 179 -8.99 4.61 50.54
CA PRO A 179 -9.03 3.18 50.89
C PRO A 179 -9.52 2.27 49.75
N GLU A 180 -9.13 1.01 49.86
CA GLU A 180 -9.42 -0.10 48.94
C GLU A 180 -10.79 -0.78 49.22
N VAL A 181 -11.08 -1.84 48.44
CA VAL A 181 -12.04 -2.96 48.66
C VAL A 181 -13.54 -2.59 48.85
N GLU A 182 -14.53 -3.18 48.17
CA GLU A 182 -14.90 -4.60 48.01
C GLU A 182 -15.72 -4.76 46.70
N THR A 183 -15.47 -5.77 45.87
CA THR A 183 -16.10 -7.11 45.96
C THR A 183 -17.64 -7.09 45.97
N SER A 184 -18.26 -7.18 44.79
CA SER A 184 -19.61 -7.76 44.68
C SER A 184 -19.80 -8.51 43.36
N LEU A 185 -19.28 -9.74 43.32
CA LEU A 185 -19.64 -10.72 42.30
C LEU A 185 -20.71 -11.64 42.89
N ARG A 186 -22.00 -11.34 42.68
CA ARG A 186 -23.05 -12.31 43.03
C ARG A 186 -24.27 -12.29 42.09
N TRP A 187 -24.25 -13.29 41.21
CA TRP A 187 -25.36 -14.12 40.73
C TRP A 187 -26.80 -13.63 40.97
N LEU A 188 -27.58 -13.52 39.89
CA LEU A 188 -28.97 -13.98 39.91
C LEU A 188 -29.28 -14.80 38.65
N THR A 189 -29.91 -15.95 38.88
CA THR A 189 -30.21 -17.03 37.93
C THR A 189 -31.58 -16.84 37.25
N ASP A 190 -31.85 -17.67 36.24
CA ASP A 190 -33.14 -18.16 35.71
C ASP A 190 -34.42 -17.30 35.84
N ASP A 191 -34.96 -16.93 34.68
CA ASP A 191 -36.41 -16.93 34.34
C ASP A 191 -36.52 -16.72 32.80
N ASP A 192 -37.38 -17.36 31.99
CA ASP A 192 -38.11 -18.63 32.09
C ASP A 192 -38.33 -19.16 30.64
N CYS A 193 -38.77 -20.41 30.51
CA CYS A 193 -39.08 -21.13 29.28
C CYS A 193 -40.16 -20.45 28.40
N GLY A 194 -39.92 -20.42 27.08
CA GLY A 194 -40.83 -19.83 26.09
C GLY A 194 -41.02 -20.64 24.81
N ASP A 195 -40.71 -21.94 24.78
CA ASP A 195 -41.08 -22.78 23.62
C ASP A 195 -42.56 -23.17 23.69
N LYS A 196 -43.36 -22.65 22.77
CA LYS A 196 -44.47 -23.41 22.17
C LYS A 196 -44.57 -23.13 20.67
N ARG A 197 -44.20 -24.14 19.89
CA ARG A 197 -44.72 -24.33 18.52
C ARG A 197 -46.24 -24.55 18.55
N ALA A 198 -46.92 -23.94 17.58
CA ALA A 198 -48.12 -24.47 16.91
C ALA A 198 -48.19 -23.88 15.50
#